data_AF-A0A6N8XRG8-F1
#
_entry.id   AF-A0A6N8XRG8-F1
#
_cell.length_a   1.000
_cell.length_b   1.000
_cell.length_c   1.000
_cell.angle_alpha   90.00
_cell.angle_beta   90.00
_cell.angle_gamma   90.00
#
_symmetry.space_group_name_H-M   'P 1'
#
loop_
_entity.id
_entity.type
_entity.pdbx_description
1 polymer ?
#
loop_
_entity_poly.entity_id
_entity_poly.type
_entity_poly.pdbx_seq_one_letter_code
_entity_poly.pdbx_strand_id
1 'polypeptide(L)'
;MARIAGVNIPTGKRVVIALTYIHGIGPAHARRIVDAVGLPAEKRVNQLSDDEVVRIRETIDRTFQVEGDLRRETAMNVKRLMDLGCYRGLRHRKGLPVRGQRTHTNARTRKGKARPIAGKKK
;
A
#
# COMPACT_ATOMS: atom_id res chain seq x y z
N MET A 1 14.53 -17.65 4.88
CA MET A 1 13.89 -16.30 4.82
C MET A 1 12.98 -16.29 3.60
N ALA A 2 11.67 -16.04 3.76
CA ALA A 2 10.74 -16.06 2.63
C ALA A 2 10.67 -14.68 1.95
N ARG A 3 11.09 -14.62 0.69
CA ARG A 3 10.98 -13.43 -0.17
C ARG A 3 9.88 -13.63 -1.20
N ILE A 4 8.90 -12.74 -1.19
CA ILE A 4 7.72 -12.79 -2.06
C ILE A 4 7.49 -11.37 -2.61
N ALA A 5 7.26 -11.25 -3.92
CA ALA A 5 7.07 -9.96 -4.61
C ALA A 5 8.19 -8.92 -4.30
N GLY A 6 9.44 -9.38 -4.16
CA GLY A 6 10.59 -8.52 -3.86
C GLY A 6 10.74 -8.08 -2.39
N VAL A 7 9.76 -8.38 -1.53
CA VAL A 7 9.76 -8.01 -0.11
C VAL A 7 10.11 -9.20 0.78
N ASN A 8 10.91 -8.95 1.82
CA ASN A 8 11.21 -9.93 2.86
C ASN A 8 10.07 -9.93 3.89
N ILE A 9 9.36 -11.05 3.98
CA ILE A 9 8.20 -11.17 4.87
C ILE A 9 8.64 -11.61 6.27
N PRO A 10 8.05 -11.08 7.37
CA PRO A 10 8.32 -11.55 8.73
C PRO A 10 8.04 -13.05 8.91
N THR A 11 9.05 -13.81 9.32
CA THR A 11 8.98 -15.28 9.46
C THR A 11 8.15 -15.75 10.67
N GLY A 12 8.14 -14.97 11.75
CA GLY A 12 7.43 -15.32 12.98
C GLY A 12 5.91 -15.10 12.95
N LYS A 13 5.35 -14.59 11.85
CA LYS A 13 3.93 -14.25 11.73
C LYS A 13 3.13 -15.32 10.99
N ARG A 14 1.82 -15.33 11.24
CA ARG A 14 0.84 -16.09 10.44
C ARG A 14 0.88 -15.59 9.00
N VAL A 15 0.79 -16.50 8.03
CA VAL A 15 0.92 -16.19 6.59
C VAL A 15 -0.07 -15.09 6.17
N VAL A 16 -1.33 -15.17 6.61
CA VAL A 16 -2.37 -14.16 6.31
C VAL A 16 -1.95 -12.74 6.72
N ILE A 17 -1.28 -12.58 7.87
CA ILE A 17 -0.82 -11.27 8.37
C ILE A 17 0.50 -10.89 7.71
N ALA A 18 1.33 -11.88 7.43
CA ALA A 18 2.64 -11.65 6.86
C ALA A 18 2.52 -11.10 5.42
N LEU A 19 1.57 -11.61 4.63
CA LEU A 19 1.29 -11.14 3.27
C LEU A 19 0.84 -9.67 3.21
N THR A 20 0.21 -9.12 4.26
CA THR A 20 -0.21 -7.71 4.25
C THR A 20 0.94 -6.71 4.35
N TYR A 21 2.16 -7.18 4.54
CA TYR A 21 3.36 -6.34 4.45
C TYR A 21 3.69 -5.96 3.01
N ILE A 22 3.16 -6.69 2.03
CA ILE A 22 3.31 -6.39 0.61
C ILE A 22 2.32 -5.29 0.23
N HIS A 23 2.82 -4.21 -0.37
CA HIS A 23 2.01 -3.12 -0.89
C HIS A 23 1.09 -3.60 -2.01
N GLY A 24 -0.20 -3.36 -1.85
CA GLY A 24 -1.26 -3.88 -2.72
C GLY A 24 -2.02 -5.06 -2.13
N ILE A 25 -1.47 -5.73 -1.11
CA ILE A 25 -2.13 -6.86 -0.44
C ILE A 25 -2.71 -6.40 0.90
N GLY A 26 -4.04 -6.30 0.96
CA GLY A 26 -4.80 -6.08 2.20
C GLY A 26 -5.22 -7.39 2.88
N PRO A 27 -5.88 -7.32 4.05
CA PRO A 27 -6.34 -8.51 4.78
C PRO A 27 -7.33 -9.36 3.97
N ALA A 28 -8.17 -8.74 3.15
CA ALA A 28 -9.11 -9.45 2.28
C ALA A 28 -8.38 -10.24 1.18
N HIS A 29 -7.39 -9.63 0.52
CA HIS A 29 -6.59 -10.28 -0.51
C HIS A 29 -5.71 -11.38 0.07
N ALA A 30 -5.11 -11.15 1.24
CA ALA A 30 -4.31 -12.16 1.93
C ALA A 30 -5.11 -13.42 2.27
N ARG A 31 -6.35 -13.28 2.74
CA ARG A 31 -7.25 -14.44 2.94
C ARG A 31 -7.53 -15.18 1.63
N ARG A 32 -7.92 -14.46 0.58
CA ARG A 32 -8.17 -15.06 -0.74
C ARG A 32 -6.97 -15.83 -1.29
N ILE A 33 -5.76 -15.32 -1.11
CA ILE A 33 -4.52 -15.99 -1.55
C ILE A 33 -4.30 -17.28 -0.74
N VAL A 34 -4.44 -17.21 0.58
CA VAL A 34 -4.29 -18.37 1.47
C VAL A 34 -5.34 -19.45 1.17
N ASP A 35 -6.59 -19.04 0.93
CA ASP A 35 -7.69 -19.93 0.56
C ASP A 35 -7.44 -20.56 -0.82
N ALA A 36 -6.97 -19.79 -1.81
CA ALA A 36 -6.66 -20.28 -3.15
C ALA A 36 -5.50 -21.30 -3.17
N VAL A 37 -4.51 -21.14 -2.30
CA VAL A 37 -3.38 -22.09 -2.16
C VAL A 37 -3.77 -23.31 -1.29
N GLY A 38 -4.91 -23.24 -0.59
CA GLY A 38 -5.39 -24.31 0.29
C GLY A 38 -4.60 -24.40 1.61
N LEU A 39 -4.09 -23.26 2.11
CA LEU A 39 -3.30 -23.23 3.35
C LEU A 39 -4.19 -22.93 4.57
N PRO A 40 -3.94 -23.59 5.72
CA PRO A 40 -4.65 -23.25 6.94
C PRO A 40 -4.24 -21.85 7.43
N ALA A 41 -5.22 -21.04 7.85
CA ALA A 41 -5.01 -19.65 8.24
C ALA A 41 -4.09 -19.45 9.46
N GLU A 42 -3.84 -20.50 10.24
CA GLU A 42 -2.98 -20.48 11.43
C GLU A 42 -1.51 -20.70 11.09
N LYS A 43 -1.21 -21.23 9.90
CA LYS A 43 0.15 -21.55 9.48
C LYS A 43 1.04 -20.31 9.53
N ARG A 44 2.25 -20.49 10.03
CA ARG A 44 3.26 -19.43 10.10
C ARG A 44 4.20 -19.49 8.90
N VAL A 45 4.82 -18.36 8.59
CA VAL A 45 5.73 -18.24 7.43
C VAL A 45 6.95 -19.15 7.57
N ASN A 46 7.45 -19.37 8.78
CA ASN A 46 8.56 -20.29 9.05
C ASN A 46 8.21 -21.78 8.87
N GLN A 47 6.92 -22.13 8.77
CA GLN A 47 6.44 -23.50 8.57
C GLN A 47 6.04 -23.76 7.11
N LEU A 48 6.21 -22.78 6.22
CA LEU A 48 5.92 -22.95 4.81
C LEU A 48 6.98 -23.85 4.15
N SER A 49 6.52 -24.77 3.31
CA SER A 49 7.43 -25.48 2.40
C SER A 49 7.80 -24.61 1.21
N ASP A 50 8.91 -24.93 0.53
CA ASP A 50 9.35 -24.18 -0.64
C ASP A 50 8.29 -24.21 -1.76
N ASP A 51 7.61 -25.33 -1.94
CA ASP A 51 6.50 -25.47 -2.92
C ASP A 51 5.31 -24.56 -2.59
N GLU A 52 4.98 -24.40 -1.31
CA GLU A 52 3.93 -23.48 -0.88
C GLU A 52 4.33 -22.02 -1.12
N VAL A 53 5.59 -21.68 -0.89
CA VAL A 53 6.13 -20.34 -1.18
C VAL A 53 6.05 -20.04 -2.68
N VAL A 54 6.39 -21.01 -3.54
CA VAL A 54 6.28 -20.86 -5.00
C VAL A 54 4.82 -20.69 -5.41
N ARG A 55 3.89 -21.53 -4.91
CA ARG A 55 2.45 -21.40 -5.21
C ARG A 55 1.88 -20.04 -4.80
N ILE A 56 2.24 -19.54 -3.62
CA ILE A 56 1.84 -18.19 -3.17
C ILE A 56 2.38 -17.13 -4.13
N ARG A 57 3.65 -17.22 -4.53
CA ARG A 57 4.28 -16.27 -5.45
C ARG A 57 3.57 -16.26 -6.80
N GLU A 58 3.34 -17.41 -7.41
CA GLU A 58 2.66 -17.51 -8.71
C GLU A 58 1.22 -16.98 -8.63
N THR A 59 0.51 -17.27 -7.54
CA THR A 59 -0.86 -16.76 -7.34
C THR A 59 -0.88 -15.23 -7.27
N ILE A 60 0.10 -14.63 -6.59
CA ILE A 60 0.25 -13.18 -6.48
C ILE A 60 0.56 -12.58 -7.85
N ASP A 61 1.58 -13.09 -8.54
CA ASP A 61 2.06 -12.53 -9.81
C ASP A 61 1.00 -12.60 -10.93
N ARG A 62 0.14 -13.63 -10.92
CA ARG A 62 -0.95 -13.78 -11.91
C ARG A 62 -2.15 -12.89 -11.63
N THR A 63 -2.49 -12.68 -10.36
CA THR A 63 -3.81 -12.13 -9.98
C THR A 63 -3.73 -10.66 -9.55
N PHE A 64 -2.58 -10.21 -9.05
CA PHE A 64 -2.45 -8.92 -8.39
C PHE A 64 -1.27 -8.11 -8.91
N GLN A 65 -1.53 -6.83 -9.18
CA GLN A 65 -0.45 -5.85 -9.33
C GLN A 65 0.00 -5.38 -7.95
N VAL A 66 1.26 -5.62 -7.62
CA VAL A 66 1.82 -5.37 -6.29
C VAL A 66 3.07 -4.50 -6.37
N GLU A 67 3.43 -3.91 -5.23
CA GLU A 67 4.66 -3.14 -5.04
C GLU A 67 4.93 -2.07 -6.10
N GLY A 68 5.99 -2.26 -6.91
CA GLY A 68 6.52 -1.25 -7.80
C GLY A 68 5.51 -0.84 -8.87
N ASP A 69 4.82 -1.81 -9.45
CA ASP A 69 3.90 -1.54 -10.56
C ASP A 69 2.65 -0.80 -10.08
N LEU A 70 2.08 -1.20 -8.94
CA LEU A 70 0.97 -0.47 -8.33
C LEU A 70 1.36 0.96 -7.91
N ARG A 71 2.58 1.15 -7.38
CA ARG A 71 3.09 2.49 -7.04
C ARG A 71 3.31 3.37 -8.27
N ARG A 72 3.82 2.80 -9.36
CA ARG A 72 4.00 3.51 -10.63
C ARG A 72 2.66 3.91 -11.23
N GLU A 73 1.71 2.98 -11.28
CA GLU A 73 0.37 3.24 -11.82
C GLU A 73 -0.34 4.34 -11.02
N THR A 74 -0.31 4.26 -9.69
CA THR A 74 -0.92 5.29 -8.82
C THR A 74 -0.24 6.65 -8.99
N ALA A 75 1.09 6.71 -9.12
CA ALA A 75 1.81 7.95 -9.41
C ALA A 75 1.43 8.53 -10.77
N MET A 76 1.35 7.70 -11.81
CA MET A 76 0.94 8.11 -13.16
C MET A 76 -0.50 8.61 -13.20
N ASN A 77 -1.40 7.97 -12.46
CA ASN A 77 -2.78 8.42 -12.31
C ASN A 77 -2.86 9.82 -11.69
N VAL A 78 -2.05 10.11 -10.66
CA VAL A 78 -2.01 11.45 -10.05
C VAL A 78 -1.35 12.47 -10.98
N LYS A 79 -0.26 12.09 -11.68
CA LYS A 79 0.41 12.94 -12.67
C LYS A 79 -0.53 13.35 -13.81
N ARG A 80 -1.25 12.39 -14.38
CA ARG A 80 -2.28 12.63 -15.41
C ARG A 80 -3.30 13.68 -14.97
N LEU A 81 -3.80 13.61 -13.73
CA LEU A 81 -4.74 14.60 -13.20
C LEU A 81 -4.12 15.99 -13.09
N MET A 82 -2.85 16.07 -12.70
CA MET A 82 -2.11 17.33 -12.58
C MET A 82 -1.81 17.97 -13.95
N ASP A 83 -1.47 17.15 -14.95
CA ASP A 83 -1.17 17.60 -16.32
C ASP A 83 -2.44 18.07 -17.04
N LEU A 84 -3.57 17.38 -16.85
CA LEU A 84 -4.88 17.78 -17.37
C LEU A 84 -5.37 19.13 -16.80
N GLY A 85 -4.86 19.56 -15.64
CA GLY A 85 -5.27 20.83 -15.01
C GLY A 85 -6.66 20.82 -14.36
N CYS A 86 -7.29 19.65 -14.21
CA CYS A 86 -8.58 19.53 -13.53
C CYS A 86 -8.52 19.98 -12.05
N TYR A 87 -9.65 20.31 -11.43
CA TYR A 87 -9.69 20.76 -10.03
C TYR A 87 -8.96 19.80 -9.09
N ARG A 88 -9.16 18.48 -9.23
CA ARG A 88 -8.44 17.47 -8.44
C ARG A 88 -6.93 17.56 -8.61
N GLY A 89 -6.45 17.72 -9.84
CA GLY A 89 -5.04 17.93 -10.17
C GLY A 89 -4.45 19.17 -9.50
N LEU A 90 -5.16 20.30 -9.57
CA LEU A 90 -4.76 21.55 -8.91
C LEU A 90 -4.65 21.37 -7.38
N ARG A 91 -5.56 20.59 -6.76
CA ARG A 91 -5.48 20.27 -5.32
C ARG A 91 -4.29 19.37 -5.01
N HIS A 92 -3.99 18.39 -5.86
CA HIS A 92 -2.78 17.57 -5.73
C HIS A 92 -1.51 18.42 -5.81
N ARG A 93 -1.41 19.31 -6.80
CA ARG A 93 -0.28 20.23 -7.02
C ARG A 93 -0.07 21.19 -5.83
N LYS A 94 -1.16 21.72 -5.26
CA LYS A 94 -1.12 22.62 -4.08
C LYS A 94 -0.91 21.91 -2.74
N GLY A 95 -0.82 20.58 -2.70
CA GLY A 95 -0.69 19.84 -1.45
C GLY A 95 -1.91 19.99 -0.52
N LEU A 96 -3.12 20.10 -1.10
CA LEU A 96 -4.37 20.27 -0.35
C LEU A 96 -5.25 19.01 -0.42
N PRO A 97 -6.19 18.84 0.53
CA PRO A 97 -7.19 17.77 0.47
C PRO A 97 -8.01 17.84 -0.83
N VAL A 98 -8.26 16.68 -1.43
CA VAL A 98 -8.77 16.53 -2.82
C VAL A 98 -10.26 16.18 -2.86
N ARG A 99 -10.85 15.69 -1.75
CA ARG A 99 -12.26 15.23 -1.69
C ARG A 99 -13.16 16.24 -0.95
N GLY A 100 -12.95 17.54 -1.18
CA GLY A 100 -13.81 18.59 -0.62
C GLY A 100 -13.69 18.82 0.89
N GLN A 101 -12.66 18.29 1.56
CA GLN A 101 -12.50 18.51 3.01
C GLN A 101 -12.19 19.98 3.34
N ARG A 102 -12.68 20.45 4.51
CA ARG A 102 -12.41 21.79 5.05
C ARG A 102 -10.90 22.03 5.22
N THR A 103 -10.38 23.10 4.62
CA THR A 103 -8.94 23.43 4.67
C THR A 103 -8.55 24.53 5.65
N HIS A 104 -9.52 25.20 6.26
CA HIS A 104 -9.28 26.31 7.19
C HIS A 104 -8.54 25.84 8.46
N THR A 105 -8.94 24.71 9.05
CA THR A 105 -8.38 24.19 10.31
C THR A 105 -7.61 22.87 10.10
N ASN A 106 -8.31 21.75 10.00
CA ASN A 106 -7.76 20.40 10.18
C ASN A 106 -7.40 19.70 8.86
N ALA A 107 -6.39 20.23 8.15
CA ALA A 107 -5.89 19.64 6.90
C ALA A 107 -4.42 19.14 7.00
N ARG A 108 -3.95 18.81 8.20
CA ARG A 108 -2.51 18.58 8.49
C ARG A 108 -1.94 17.31 7.85
N THR A 109 -2.70 16.23 7.73
CA THR A 109 -2.23 15.00 7.03
C THR A 109 -1.79 15.29 5.60
N ARG A 110 -2.44 16.26 4.93
CA ARG A 110 -2.10 16.66 3.56
C ARG A 110 -1.18 17.87 3.47
N LYS A 111 -1.35 18.87 4.34
CA LYS A 111 -0.51 20.09 4.41
C LYS A 111 0.87 19.85 5.07
N GLY A 112 1.05 18.74 5.77
CA GLY A 112 2.21 18.48 6.62
C GLY A 112 2.14 19.15 7.99
N LYS A 113 3.21 18.97 8.78
CA LYS A 113 3.38 19.60 10.11
C LYS A 113 3.20 21.11 10.00
N ALA A 114 2.64 21.72 11.04
CA ALA A 114 2.48 23.17 11.09
C ALA A 114 3.86 23.84 10.95
N ARG A 115 4.03 24.62 9.87
CA ARG A 115 5.21 25.46 9.69
C ARG A 115 5.01 26.70 10.58
N PRO A 116 5.85 26.92 11.61
CA PRO A 116 5.79 28.14 12.38
C PRO A 116 6.13 29.32 11.47
N ILE A 117 5.40 30.42 11.62
CA ILE A 117 5.77 31.68 10.98
C ILE A 117 6.89 32.26 11.84
N ALA A 118 8.07 32.47 11.26
CA ALA A 118 9.17 33.12 11.95
C ALA A 118 8.69 34.48 12.48
N GLY A 119 8.89 34.74 13.77
CA GLY A 119 8.50 36.00 14.42
C GLY A 119 7.12 36.02 15.08
N LYS A 120 6.34 34.92 15.08
CA LYS A 120 5.11 34.88 15.88
C LYS A 120 5.44 34.69 17.36
N LYS A 121 5.65 35.78 18.09
CA LYS A 121 5.71 35.78 19.57
C LYS A 121 4.43 35.15 20.10
N LYS A 122 4.58 34.32 21.13
CA LYS A 122 3.47 33.74 21.90
C LYS A 122 2.62 34.86 22.49
#